data_AF-A0A7S2XCA6-F1
#
_entry.id   AF-A0A7S2XCA6-F1
#
_cell.length_a   1.000
_cell.length_b   1.000
_cell.length_c   1.000
_cell.angle_alpha   90.00
_cell.angle_beta   90.00
_cell.angle_gamma   90.00
#
_symmetry.space_group_name_H-M   'P 1'
#
loop_
_entity.id
_entity.type
_entity.pdbx_description
1 polymer ?
#
loop_
_entity_poly.entity_id
_entity_poly.type
_entity_poly.pdbx_seq_one_letter_code
_entity_poly.pdbx_strand_id
1 'polypeptide(L)'
;RKVVRYGMSVDEKRSATRIARWAGRYVAPTLTLFAQSCMPNLAYRLEATQTPGQMPNLTLEALHYIRENTSLTIALEPPGQPFFTRRAALARHAVRCECKRCEVEEGVERGAGSGKNQGKG
;
A
#
# COMPACT_ATOMS: atom_id res chain seq x y z
N ARG A 1 26.08 -8.13 27.74
CA ARG A 1 25.31 -7.66 26.56
C ARG A 1 24.77 -6.27 26.89
N LYS A 2 25.30 -5.20 26.25
CA LYS A 2 24.82 -3.82 26.47
C LYS A 2 23.51 -3.63 25.71
N VAL A 3 22.43 -3.38 26.43
CA VAL A 3 21.15 -2.97 25.83
C VAL A 3 21.20 -1.45 25.67
N VAL A 4 21.44 -0.97 24.46
CA VAL A 4 21.31 0.46 24.13
C VAL A 4 19.84 0.71 23.82
N ARG A 5 19.11 1.32 24.75
CA ARG A 5 17.78 1.87 24.49
C ARG A 5 17.96 3.28 23.94
N TYR A 6 17.68 3.46 22.65
CA TYR A 6 17.51 4.80 22.08
C TYR A 6 16.19 5.37 22.60
N GLY A 7 16.25 6.12 23.70
CA GLY A 7 15.16 6.99 24.09
C GLY A 7 15.17 8.20 23.17
N MET A 8 14.15 8.32 22.31
CA MET A 8 13.92 9.54 21.53
C MET A 8 13.87 10.74 22.48
N SER A 9 14.62 11.79 22.15
CA SER A 9 14.69 12.99 22.97
C SER A 9 13.32 13.66 23.06
N VAL A 10 13.10 14.49 24.08
CA VAL A 10 11.82 15.21 24.25
C VAL A 10 11.53 16.08 23.03
N ASP A 11 12.56 16.66 22.40
CA ASP A 11 12.43 17.44 21.16
C ASP A 11 12.10 16.58 19.93
N GLU A 12 12.62 15.36 19.87
CA GLU A 12 12.30 14.39 18.81
C GLU A 12 10.85 13.88 18.92
N LYS A 13 10.38 13.65 20.15
CA LYS A 13 8.96 13.38 20.44
C LYS A 13 8.06 14.57 20.10
N ARG A 14 8.51 15.80 20.37
CA ARG A 14 7.76 17.03 20.06
C ARG A 14 7.67 17.27 18.55
N SER A 15 8.73 16.93 17.83
CA SER A 15 8.80 16.99 16.36
C SER A 15 7.90 15.94 15.71
N ALA A 16 7.95 14.69 16.18
CA ALA A 16 7.05 13.61 15.73
C ALA A 16 5.57 13.96 15.99
N THR A 17 5.26 14.56 17.15
CA THR A 17 3.90 15.00 17.49
C THR A 17 3.43 16.20 16.67
N ARG A 18 4.33 17.10 16.26
CA ARG A 18 4.00 18.21 15.33
C ARG A 18 3.73 17.71 13.92
N ILE A 19 4.53 16.76 13.42
CA ILE A 19 4.34 16.18 12.08
C ILE A 19 3.04 15.37 12.02
N ALA A 20 2.71 14.63 13.09
CA ALA A 20 1.43 13.90 13.20
C ALA A 20 0.19 14.80 13.13
N ARG A 21 0.33 16.09 13.50
CA ARG A 21 -0.76 17.09 13.45
C ARG A 21 -1.08 17.59 12.05
N TRP A 22 -0.25 17.26 11.06
CA TRP A 22 -0.43 17.59 9.65
C TRP A 22 -0.69 16.35 8.79
N ALA A 23 -1.32 15.31 9.35
CA ALA A 23 -1.96 14.26 8.56
C ALA A 23 -3.15 14.84 7.78
N GLY A 24 -2.85 15.72 6.83
CA GLY A 24 -3.80 16.33 5.92
C GLY A 24 -4.27 15.30 4.91
N ARG A 25 -5.53 15.44 4.49
CA ARG A 25 -6.00 14.76 3.27
C ARG A 25 -5.57 15.62 2.09
N TYR A 26 -4.72 15.08 1.23
CA TYR A 26 -4.31 15.71 -0.01
C TYR A 26 -5.00 15.03 -1.19
N VAL A 27 -5.40 15.82 -2.17
CA VAL A 27 -5.90 15.31 -3.44
C VAL A 27 -4.75 15.37 -4.42
N ALA A 28 -4.33 14.22 -4.92
CA ALA A 28 -3.29 14.08 -5.94
C ALA A 28 -3.91 13.47 -7.21
N PRO A 29 -4.54 14.27 -8.09
CA PRO A 29 -5.24 13.77 -9.27
C PRO A 29 -4.31 12.93 -10.17
N THR A 30 -3.03 13.28 -10.24
CA THR A 30 -2.05 12.56 -11.07
C THR A 30 -1.92 11.08 -10.68
N LEU A 31 -2.21 10.70 -9.43
CA LEU A 31 -2.16 9.30 -9.02
C LEU A 31 -3.27 8.45 -9.64
N THR A 32 -4.35 9.05 -10.15
CA THR A 32 -5.45 8.30 -10.79
C THR A 32 -5.07 7.77 -12.17
N LEU A 33 -3.97 8.24 -12.74
CA LEU A 33 -3.45 7.77 -14.03
C LEU A 33 -2.82 6.38 -13.96
N PHE A 34 -2.48 5.90 -12.76
CA PHE A 34 -1.80 4.64 -12.55
C PHE A 34 -2.80 3.54 -12.17
N ALA A 35 -2.65 2.37 -12.77
CA ALA A 35 -3.51 1.24 -12.45
C ALA A 35 -3.16 0.66 -11.06
N GLN A 36 -4.15 0.06 -10.41
CA GLN A 36 -3.93 -0.66 -9.16
C GLN A 36 -3.26 -2.03 -9.41
N SER A 37 -2.22 -2.35 -8.64
CA SER A 37 -1.66 -3.70 -8.54
C SER A 37 -1.20 -3.98 -7.10
N CYS A 38 -1.45 -5.20 -6.59
CA CYS A 38 -0.83 -5.65 -5.33
C CYS A 38 0.65 -6.01 -5.48
N MET A 39 1.17 -5.99 -6.71
CA MET A 39 2.59 -6.09 -7.06
C MET A 39 2.90 -4.92 -8.01
N PRO A 40 3.00 -3.70 -7.47
CA PRO A 40 3.18 -2.51 -8.30
C PRO A 40 4.61 -2.44 -8.85
N ASN A 41 4.77 -1.72 -9.95
CA ASN A 41 6.10 -1.37 -10.50
C ASN A 41 6.54 0.05 -10.10
N LEU A 42 5.63 0.87 -9.57
CA LEU A 42 5.92 2.17 -9.00
C LEU A 42 5.60 2.20 -7.50
N ALA A 43 6.46 2.87 -6.74
CA ALA A 43 6.15 3.37 -5.41
C ALA A 43 5.95 4.89 -5.49
N TYR A 44 5.11 5.43 -4.60
CA TYR A 44 4.96 6.86 -4.44
C TYR A 44 5.39 7.29 -3.04
N ARG A 45 6.00 8.46 -2.95
CA ARG A 45 6.41 9.10 -1.70
C ARG A 45 5.78 10.48 -1.63
N LEU A 46 5.13 10.78 -0.51
CA LEU A 46 4.66 12.12 -0.18
C LEU A 46 5.65 12.75 0.79
N GLU A 47 6.27 13.85 0.36
CA GLU A 47 7.19 14.61 1.18
C GLU A 47 6.48 15.85 1.70
N ALA A 48 6.31 15.90 3.03
CA ALA A 48 5.70 17.05 3.69
C ALA A 48 6.56 18.29 3.47
N THR A 49 5.93 19.36 3.00
CA THR A 49 6.56 20.67 2.94
C THR A 49 6.62 21.25 4.34
N GLN A 50 7.73 21.88 4.71
CA GLN A 50 7.87 22.54 6.01
C GLN A 50 6.96 23.77 6.14
N THR A 51 6.47 24.28 5.02
CA THR A 51 5.59 25.45 4.93
C THR A 51 4.11 25.04 5.08
N PRO A 52 3.38 25.58 6.07
CA PRO A 52 1.93 25.39 6.17
C PRO A 52 1.20 25.90 4.93
N GLY A 53 0.21 25.15 4.45
CA GLY A 53 -0.60 25.51 3.28
C GLY A 53 0.03 25.17 1.93
N GLN A 54 1.29 24.73 1.90
CA GLN A 54 1.92 24.24 0.69
C GLN A 54 1.54 22.77 0.44
N MET A 55 1.32 22.43 -0.84
CA MET A 55 1.02 21.06 -1.25
C MET A 55 2.29 20.21 -1.13
N PRO A 56 2.22 18.99 -0.53
CA PRO A 56 3.38 18.10 -0.44
C PRO A 56 3.87 17.72 -1.83
N ASN A 57 5.17 17.48 -1.92
CA ASN A 57 5.74 16.94 -3.14
C ASN A 57 5.40 15.45 -3.22
N LEU A 58 4.91 15.04 -4.39
CA LEU A 58 4.65 13.63 -4.71
C LEU A 58 5.73 13.15 -5.67
N THR A 59 6.52 12.18 -5.23
CA THR A 59 7.56 11.54 -6.04
C THR A 59 7.10 10.13 -6.40
N LEU A 60 7.32 9.73 -7.66
CA LEU A 60 7.11 8.36 -8.13
C LEU A 60 8.46 7.73 -8.46
N GLU A 61 8.69 6.54 -7.92
CA GLU A 61 9.94 5.81 -8.06
C GLU A 61 9.66 4.42 -8.63
N ALA A 62 10.43 4.01 -9.63
CA ALA A 62 10.37 2.65 -10.16
C ALA A 62 10.96 1.67 -9.15
N LEU A 63 10.22 0.60 -8.83
CA LEU A 63 10.67 -0.44 -7.91
C LEU A 63 11.62 -1.45 -8.56
N HIS A 64 11.58 -1.54 -9.89
CA HIS A 64 12.42 -2.38 -10.71
C HIS A 64 12.47 -1.82 -12.13
N TYR A 65 13.28 -2.43 -13.00
CA TYR A 65 13.28 -2.07 -14.42
C TYR A 65 11.88 -2.23 -15.03
N ILE A 66 11.42 -1.20 -15.75
CA ILE A 66 10.13 -1.16 -16.44
C ILE A 66 10.43 -1.12 -17.94
N ARG A 67 9.96 -2.13 -18.67
CA ARG A 67 10.10 -2.17 -20.13
C ARG A 67 9.20 -1.10 -20.76
N GLU A 68 9.60 -0.60 -21.91
CA GLU A 68 8.74 0.24 -22.74
C GLU A 68 7.36 -0.42 -22.95
N ASN A 69 6.32 0.41 -23.00
CA ASN A 69 4.92 -0.02 -23.16
C ASN A 69 4.36 -0.91 -22.03
N THR A 70 5.07 -1.05 -20.92
CA THR A 70 4.52 -1.70 -19.72
C THR A 70 3.59 -0.72 -18.99
N SER A 71 2.38 -1.16 -18.63
CA SER A 71 1.48 -0.35 -17.82
C SER A 71 2.12 0.01 -16.48
N LEU A 72 2.03 1.29 -16.11
CA LEU A 72 2.49 1.79 -14.83
C LEU A 72 1.43 1.54 -13.76
N THR A 73 1.86 0.97 -12.63
CA THR A 73 0.98 0.48 -11.58
C THR A 73 1.48 0.88 -10.20
N ILE A 74 0.53 1.25 -9.34
CA ILE A 74 0.76 1.59 -7.94
C ILE A 74 -0.07 0.66 -7.04
N ALA A 75 0.24 0.64 -5.75
CA ALA A 75 -0.58 -0.02 -4.75
C ALA A 75 -1.32 1.01 -3.89
N LEU A 76 -2.64 0.99 -3.93
CA LEU A 76 -3.54 1.79 -3.08
C LEU A 76 -3.61 1.25 -1.63
N GLU A 77 -3.33 -0.03 -1.45
CA GLU A 77 -3.37 -0.70 -0.15
C GLU A 77 -1.99 -1.28 0.22
N PRO A 78 -1.61 -1.28 1.51
CA PRO A 78 -0.33 -1.81 1.97
C PRO A 78 -0.09 -3.28 1.56
N PRO A 79 1.14 -3.63 1.13
CA PRO A 79 1.43 -4.96 0.58
C PRO A 79 1.37 -6.08 1.62
N GLY A 80 1.49 -5.78 2.92
CA GLY A 80 1.50 -6.76 4.01
C GLY A 80 0.11 -7.26 4.44
N GLN A 81 -0.97 -6.69 3.91
CA GLN A 81 -2.32 -7.10 4.31
C GLN A 81 -2.72 -8.47 3.71
N PRO A 82 -3.53 -9.30 4.41
CA PRO A 82 -4.10 -10.53 3.87
C PRO A 82 -5.03 -10.29 2.67
N PHE A 83 -5.23 -11.33 1.84
CA PHE A 83 -6.03 -11.26 0.60
C PHE A 83 -7.41 -10.61 0.80
N PHE A 84 -8.22 -11.14 1.72
CA PHE A 84 -9.59 -10.63 1.94
C PHE A 84 -9.61 -9.20 2.45
N THR A 85 -8.66 -8.83 3.30
CA THR A 85 -8.53 -7.46 3.81
C THR A 85 -8.25 -6.49 2.66
N ARG A 86 -7.28 -6.82 1.79
CA ARG A 86 -6.96 -6.00 0.61
C ARG A 86 -8.15 -5.93 -0.34
N ARG A 87 -8.83 -7.05 -0.61
CA ARG A 87 -9.98 -7.09 -1.52
C ARG A 87 -11.13 -6.23 -1.02
N ALA A 88 -11.47 -6.33 0.26
CA ALA A 88 -12.51 -5.51 0.88
C ALA A 88 -12.13 -4.02 0.88
N ALA A 89 -10.87 -3.70 1.14
CA ALA A 89 -10.38 -2.33 1.16
C ALA A 89 -10.43 -1.68 -0.24
N LEU A 90 -9.99 -2.40 -1.27
CA LEU A 90 -10.06 -1.97 -2.69
C LEU A 90 -11.49 -1.82 -3.20
N ALA A 91 -12.43 -2.64 -2.72
CA ALA A 91 -13.84 -2.51 -3.09
C ALA A 91 -14.45 -1.16 -2.68
N ARG A 92 -13.92 -0.51 -1.63
CA ARG A 92 -14.32 0.87 -1.24
C ARG A 92 -13.96 1.91 -2.30
N HIS A 93 -13.01 1.58 -3.17
CA HIS A 93 -12.60 2.40 -4.31
C HIS A 93 -13.25 1.94 -5.62
N ALA A 94 -14.22 1.03 -5.56
CA ALA A 94 -14.80 0.34 -6.72
C ALA A 94 -13.76 -0.36 -7.61
N VAL A 95 -12.63 -0.79 -7.02
CA VAL A 95 -11.55 -1.49 -7.73
C VAL A 95 -11.58 -2.98 -7.42
N ARG A 96 -11.58 -3.81 -8.47
CA ARG A 96 -11.26 -5.24 -8.39
C ARG A 96 -9.86 -5.46 -8.95
N CYS A 97 -8.93 -5.91 -8.10
CA CYS A 97 -7.55 -6.15 -8.52
C CYS A 97 -7.40 -7.58 -9.09
N GLU A 98 -6.90 -7.67 -10.31
CA GLU A 98 -6.71 -8.92 -11.08
C GLU A 98 -5.23 -9.26 -11.26
N CYS A 99 -4.34 -8.66 -10.46
CA CYS A 99 -2.90 -8.96 -10.54
C CYS A 99 -2.60 -10.42 -10.17
N LYS A 100 -1.44 -10.94 -10.61
CA LYS A 100 -1.06 -12.34 -10.42
C LYS A 100 -1.08 -12.80 -8.96
N ARG A 101 -0.76 -11.92 -8.00
CA ARG A 101 -0.87 -12.23 -6.57
C ARG A 101 -2.31 -12.51 -6.15
N CYS A 102 -3.26 -11.69 -6.60
CA CYS A 102 -4.68 -11.88 -6.32
C CYS A 102 -5.22 -13.16 -6.97
N GLU A 103 -4.81 -13.46 -8.20
CA GLU A 103 -5.18 -14.69 -8.89
C GLU A 103 -4.74 -15.95 -8.11
N VAL A 104 -3.49 -15.97 -7.64
CA VAL A 104 -2.94 -17.10 -6.86
C VAL A 104 -3.63 -17.22 -5.50
N GLU A 105 -3.71 -16.12 -4.74
CA GLU A 105 -4.33 -16.13 -3.41
C GLU A 105 -5.82 -16.49 -3.49
N GLU A 106 -6.56 -16.02 -4.51
CA GLU A 106 -7.96 -16.40 -4.72
C GLU A 106 -8.11 -17.90 -5.05
N GLY A 107 -7.20 -18.47 -5.84
CA GLY A 107 -7.18 -19.90 -6.15
C GLY A 107 -6.95 -20.77 -4.92
N VAL A 108 -6.03 -20.36 -4.04
CA VAL A 108 -5.76 -21.05 -2.76
C VAL A 108 -7.02 -21.06 -1.88
N GLU A 109 -7.71 -19.94 -1.77
CA GLU A 109 -8.95 -19.84 -0.97
C GLU A 109 -10.08 -20.72 -1.52
N ARG A 110 -10.24 -20.80 -2.85
CA ARG A 110 -11.22 -21.70 -3.48
C ARG A 110 -10.89 -23.17 -3.24
N GLY A 111 -9.60 -23.54 -3.24
CA GLY A 111 -9.14 -24.89 -2.97
C GLY A 111 -9.32 -25.31 -1.50
N ALA A 112 -9.11 -24.40 -0.55
CA ALA A 112 -9.26 -24.66 0.89
C ALA A 112 -10.71 -24.98 1.29
N GLY A 113 -11.71 -24.48 0.56
CA GLY A 113 -13.12 -24.78 0.78
C GLY A 113 -13.60 -26.15 0.25
N SER A 114 -12.84 -26.79 -0.64
CA SER A 114 -13.26 -28.02 -1.32
C SER A 114 -12.92 -29.32 -0.58
N GLY A 115 -12.43 -29.23 0.66
CA GLY A 115 -11.98 -30.38 1.47
C GLY A 115 -13.01 -30.99 2.44
N LYS A 116 -14.27 -30.55 2.45
CA LYS A 116 -15.33 -31.11 3.32
C LYS A 116 -16.52 -31.63 2.52
N ASN A 117 -16.37 -32.82 1.92
CA ASN A 117 -17.40 -33.86 1.80
C ASN A 117 -16.95 -34.92 0.79
N GLN A 118 -16.20 -35.92 1.27
CA GLN A 118 -16.18 -37.24 0.64
C GLN A 118 -16.08 -38.33 1.72
N GLY A 119 -17.15 -39.12 1.86
CA GLY A 119 -17.22 -40.43 2.53
C GLY A 119 -17.38 -40.38 4.05
N LYS A 120 -18.29 -41.12 4.70
CA LYS A 120 -18.95 -42.41 4.39
C LYS A 120 -20.33 -42.42 5.08
N GLY A 121 -21.41 -42.99 4.54
CA GLY A 121 -21.46 -44.22 3.76
C GLY A 121 -21.61 -45.39 4.71
#